data_AF-A0A6C0H382-F1
#
_entry.id   AF-A0A6C0H382-F1
#
_cell.length_a   1.000
_cell.length_b   1.000
_cell.length_c   1.000
_cell.angle_alpha   90.00
_cell.angle_beta   90.00
_cell.angle_gamma   90.00
#
_symmetry.space_group_name_H-M   'P 1'
#
loop_
_entity.id
_entity.type
_entity.pdbx_description
1 polymer ?
#
loop_
_entity_poly.entity_id
_entity_poly.type
_entity_poly.pdbx_seq_one_letter_code
_entity_poly.pdbx_strand_id
1 'polypeptide(L)'
;MTTELPPGLEIYDLITDKFVQNKLYELVDNFDQDQPLKRKTRQYGYEYNYNTRESDKKLKKLKKSIYTTPIELLCIADVLYNHKLMRQKPNQIIINKYEPGQGIAAHRDHNRYFTGDIATLSLGSAYVMRFCPHSENESVDPTTIYDVLLPVGSLAVMKDDARDKWTHEIRKVKYDNKIKRGTRISITFRTVADEYKEDQPKHRELFYSPTVGNIYDEYAHSMRNNVLIYDFAARVLYNIIKECVNIDIDIHRYINYDKTELEDSIIINKNGIPYFPGLLDSRTLKEFIDVLKTNHITFLQIMGSIYRFTYDTQFISKIVKNDPSLSGIILEKFKNYFAAPQSFTYTDLEQLAEESEGFWFIPWLITYATSDKHNLVRHNLNYDADYVREWLKTKPEMKYYDACRDKFLVSDVKECTNPARKRVDMLMGSSYYKPTKNGVYVNLMDKYKRNVIAGPSGSAVSTYQLLFNILKICTGDEDKIMLLLCLIGDYYPIHHSIEEILILYPDEAGLEPYDLSIEPLSYIKSLVNKYIPSKEVELSPF
;
A
#
# COMPACT_ATOMS: atom_id res chain seq x y z
N MET A 1 -4.65 -37.87 21.09
CA MET A 1 -5.38 -37.30 19.94
C MET A 1 -5.17 -38.26 18.78
N THR A 2 -6.18 -38.49 17.96
CA THR A 2 -6.04 -39.31 16.75
C THR A 2 -4.97 -38.67 15.87
N THR A 3 -3.99 -39.45 15.43
CA THR A 3 -2.97 -39.03 14.45
C THR A 3 -3.54 -38.91 13.03
N GLU A 4 -4.77 -39.38 12.84
CA GLU A 4 -5.48 -39.32 11.57
C GLU A 4 -6.21 -37.98 11.42
N LEU A 5 -6.04 -37.38 10.25
CA LEU A 5 -6.77 -36.20 9.80
C LEU A 5 -7.97 -36.64 8.95
N PRO A 6 -9.07 -35.87 8.92
CA PRO A 6 -10.12 -36.11 7.95
C PRO A 6 -9.53 -36.08 6.52
N PRO A 7 -9.92 -37.02 5.65
CA PRO A 7 -9.41 -37.08 4.28
C PRO A 7 -9.55 -35.72 3.57
N GLY A 8 -8.46 -35.23 2.98
CA GLY A 8 -8.41 -33.93 2.31
C GLY A 8 -8.06 -32.74 3.21
N LEU A 9 -7.81 -32.95 4.50
CA LEU A 9 -7.25 -31.91 5.38
C LEU A 9 -5.73 -32.00 5.40
N GLU A 10 -5.09 -30.87 5.13
CA GLU A 10 -3.64 -30.68 5.22
C GLU A 10 -3.32 -29.59 6.25
N ILE A 11 -2.22 -29.74 7.00
CA ILE A 11 -1.80 -28.77 8.02
C ILE A 11 -0.34 -28.41 7.78
N TYR A 12 -0.06 -27.10 7.72
CA TYR A 12 1.26 -26.54 7.46
C TYR A 12 1.65 -25.56 8.56
N ASP A 13 2.96 -25.44 8.83
CA ASP A 13 3.49 -24.35 9.63
C ASP A 13 3.81 -23.14 8.75
N LEU A 14 2.83 -22.23 8.58
CA LEU A 14 2.95 -21.13 7.61
C LEU A 14 3.62 -19.89 8.21
N ILE A 15 3.34 -19.58 9.48
CA ILE A 15 3.83 -18.35 10.11
C ILE A 15 4.44 -18.67 11.46
N THR A 16 5.72 -19.03 11.45
CA THR A 16 6.55 -19.17 12.67
C THR A 16 7.10 -17.83 13.16
N ASP A 17 7.15 -16.82 12.29
CA ASP A 17 7.73 -15.52 12.59
C ASP A 17 6.79 -14.64 13.45
N LYS A 18 7.23 -14.35 14.68
CA LYS A 18 6.47 -13.54 15.64
C LYS A 18 6.19 -12.12 15.17
N PHE A 19 7.04 -11.52 14.34
CA PHE A 19 6.81 -10.17 13.82
C PHE A 19 5.59 -10.14 12.90
N VAL A 20 5.49 -11.11 11.98
CA VAL A 20 4.34 -11.25 11.08
C VAL A 20 3.07 -11.55 11.86
N GLN A 21 3.15 -12.43 12.88
CA GLN A 21 2.01 -12.68 13.77
C GLN A 21 1.55 -11.39 14.46
N ASN A 22 2.47 -10.60 15.04
CA ASN A 22 2.19 -9.31 15.68
C ASN A 22 1.46 -8.32 14.76
N LYS A 23 1.89 -8.19 13.50
CA LYS A 23 1.20 -7.34 12.51
C LYS A 23 -0.22 -7.82 12.22
N LEU A 24 -0.43 -9.14 12.12
CA LEU A 24 -1.77 -9.71 11.97
C LEU A 24 -2.63 -9.50 13.23
N TYR A 25 -2.07 -9.43 14.44
CA TYR A 25 -2.84 -9.06 15.64
C TYR A 25 -3.27 -7.58 15.61
N GLU A 26 -2.35 -6.66 15.28
CA GLU A 26 -2.63 -5.23 15.16
C GLU A 26 -3.81 -4.97 14.22
N LEU A 27 -3.90 -5.71 13.11
CA LEU A 27 -5.01 -5.62 12.16
C LEU A 27 -6.37 -5.88 12.81
N VAL A 28 -6.45 -6.84 13.74
CA VAL A 28 -7.71 -7.29 14.35
C VAL A 28 -8.14 -6.45 15.54
N ASP A 29 -7.18 -5.88 16.28
CA ASP A 29 -7.49 -5.02 17.42
C ASP A 29 -8.14 -3.69 17.01
N ASN A 30 -7.95 -3.28 15.76
CA ASN A 30 -8.58 -2.10 15.14
C ASN A 30 -10.00 -2.35 14.57
N PHE A 31 -10.64 -3.49 14.86
CA PHE A 31 -12.02 -3.72 14.41
C PHE A 31 -13.03 -2.91 15.25
N ASP A 32 -13.91 -2.16 14.58
CA ASP A 32 -15.03 -1.42 15.20
C ASP A 32 -15.90 -2.34 16.07
N GLN A 33 -16.46 -1.77 17.14
CA GLN A 33 -17.11 -2.54 18.21
C GLN A 33 -18.51 -3.08 17.87
N ASP A 34 -19.14 -2.63 16.77
CA ASP A 34 -20.53 -2.96 16.44
C ASP A 34 -20.63 -4.09 15.41
N GLN A 35 -20.63 -5.34 15.89
CA GLN A 35 -20.87 -6.53 15.07
C GLN A 35 -22.02 -7.37 15.68
N PRO A 36 -22.96 -7.89 14.87
CA PRO A 36 -24.13 -8.64 15.35
C PRO A 36 -23.79 -10.02 15.92
N LEU A 37 -22.58 -10.52 15.68
CA LEU A 37 -22.12 -11.82 16.17
C LEU A 37 -21.46 -11.68 17.54
N LYS A 38 -21.64 -12.70 18.40
CA LYS A 38 -20.96 -12.79 19.72
C LYS A 38 -19.42 -12.76 19.61
N ARG A 39 -18.87 -13.03 18.42
CA ARG A 39 -17.45 -12.98 18.09
C ARG A 39 -17.19 -11.80 17.14
N LYS A 40 -16.06 -11.10 17.30
CA LYS A 40 -15.68 -10.03 16.38
C LYS A 40 -15.30 -10.65 15.03
N THR A 41 -15.86 -10.12 13.95
CA THR A 41 -15.67 -10.67 12.61
C THR A 41 -15.47 -9.54 11.59
N ARG A 42 -14.65 -9.75 10.56
CA ARG A 42 -14.51 -8.81 9.43
C ARG A 42 -14.36 -9.61 8.14
N GLN A 43 -15.01 -9.16 7.07
CA GLN A 43 -14.90 -9.76 5.73
C GLN A 43 -14.17 -8.78 4.81
N TYR A 44 -13.37 -9.31 3.89
CA TYR A 44 -12.64 -8.59 2.87
C TYR A 44 -12.82 -9.27 1.51
N GLY A 45 -12.67 -8.51 0.43
CA GLY A 45 -12.91 -8.97 -0.94
C GLY A 45 -14.40 -9.03 -1.26
N TYR A 46 -15.11 -10.04 -0.76
CA TYR A 46 -16.56 -10.18 -0.93
C TYR A 46 -17.27 -10.37 0.41
N GLU A 47 -18.45 -9.77 0.53
CA GLU A 47 -19.32 -9.91 1.70
C GLU A 47 -20.45 -10.89 1.43
N TYR A 48 -20.59 -11.88 2.31
CA TYR A 48 -21.76 -12.75 2.33
C TYR A 48 -22.47 -12.68 3.68
N ASN A 49 -23.78 -12.89 3.65
CA ASN A 49 -24.62 -12.84 4.84
C ASN A 49 -24.62 -14.20 5.54
N TYR A 50 -24.27 -14.23 6.82
CA TYR A 50 -24.26 -15.45 7.63
C TYR A 50 -25.64 -16.11 7.80
N ASN A 51 -26.72 -15.37 7.55
CA ASN A 51 -28.08 -15.90 7.60
C ASN A 51 -28.49 -16.62 6.30
N THR A 52 -27.69 -16.54 5.24
CA THR A 52 -27.94 -17.28 4.00
C THR A 52 -27.62 -18.75 4.22
N ARG A 53 -28.62 -19.61 4.04
CA ARG A 53 -28.50 -21.06 4.22
C ARG A 53 -28.14 -21.71 2.90
N GLU A 54 -27.41 -22.82 2.97
CA GLU A 54 -27.08 -23.63 1.80
C GLU A 54 -28.33 -24.08 1.04
N SER A 55 -29.43 -24.33 1.76
CA SER A 55 -30.74 -24.71 1.23
C SER A 55 -31.51 -23.60 0.50
N ASP A 56 -30.99 -22.36 0.47
CA ASP A 56 -31.71 -21.24 -0.12
C ASP A 56 -31.81 -21.39 -1.66
N LYS A 57 -33.06 -21.47 -2.15
CA LYS A 57 -33.35 -21.74 -3.58
C LYS A 57 -32.82 -20.66 -4.52
N LYS A 58 -32.68 -19.42 -4.04
CA LYS A 58 -32.14 -18.29 -4.81
C LYS A 58 -31.06 -17.58 -4.01
N LEU A 59 -29.82 -17.77 -4.42
CA LEU A 59 -28.68 -17.04 -3.89
C LEU A 59 -28.55 -15.68 -4.59
N LYS A 60 -28.12 -14.66 -3.85
CA LYS A 60 -27.85 -13.33 -4.39
C LYS A 60 -26.37 -13.25 -4.75
N LYS A 61 -26.01 -12.43 -5.74
CA LYS A 61 -24.59 -12.11 -5.97
C LYS A 61 -23.99 -11.50 -4.70
N LEU A 62 -22.75 -11.90 -4.41
CA LEU A 62 -21.96 -11.35 -3.32
C LEU A 62 -21.49 -9.97 -3.72
N LYS A 63 -21.70 -9.01 -2.82
CA LYS A 63 -21.21 -7.65 -3.01
C LYS A 63 -19.73 -7.61 -2.68
N LYS A 64 -18.99 -6.75 -3.38
CA LYS A 64 -17.62 -6.44 -2.99
C LYS A 64 -17.62 -5.79 -1.62
N SER A 65 -16.71 -6.19 -0.74
CA SER A 65 -16.62 -5.58 0.59
C SER A 65 -16.32 -4.10 0.48
N ILE A 66 -16.90 -3.30 1.38
CA ILE A 66 -16.56 -1.89 1.53
C ILE A 66 -15.16 -1.70 2.12
N TYR A 67 -14.62 -2.73 2.77
CA TYR A 67 -13.29 -2.73 3.36
C TYR A 67 -12.29 -3.26 2.33
N THR A 68 -11.26 -2.47 2.06
CA THR A 68 -10.15 -2.96 1.25
C THR A 68 -9.37 -4.01 2.00
N THR A 69 -8.99 -5.07 1.28
CA THR A 69 -8.19 -6.17 1.83
C THR A 69 -6.79 -5.67 2.23
N PRO A 70 -6.40 -5.82 3.51
CA PRO A 70 -5.05 -5.50 3.97
C PRO A 70 -3.99 -6.30 3.21
N ILE A 71 -2.85 -5.68 2.98
CA ILE A 71 -1.73 -6.26 2.22
C ILE A 71 -1.21 -7.55 2.84
N GLU A 72 -1.16 -7.66 4.17
CA GLU A 72 -0.72 -8.87 4.85
C GLU A 72 -1.59 -10.06 4.44
N LEU A 73 -2.90 -9.84 4.27
CA LEU A 73 -3.83 -10.86 3.82
C LEU A 73 -3.67 -11.15 2.32
N LEU A 74 -3.39 -10.14 1.49
CA LEU A 74 -3.11 -10.33 0.06
C LEU A 74 -1.80 -11.11 -0.17
N CYS A 75 -0.75 -10.83 0.61
CA CYS A 75 0.51 -11.55 0.57
C CYS A 75 0.30 -13.02 0.97
N ILE A 76 -0.48 -13.30 2.02
CA ILE A 76 -0.83 -14.67 2.38
C ILE A 76 -1.63 -15.34 1.25
N ALA A 77 -2.60 -14.65 0.65
CA ALA A 77 -3.35 -15.17 -0.50
C ALA A 77 -2.45 -15.50 -1.69
N ASP A 78 -1.44 -14.68 -1.97
CA ASP A 78 -0.42 -14.94 -3.00
C ASP A 78 0.45 -16.15 -2.63
N VAL A 79 0.89 -16.28 -1.36
CA VAL A 79 1.64 -17.45 -0.89
C VAL A 79 0.82 -18.74 -1.07
N LEU A 80 -0.45 -18.73 -0.65
CA LEU A 80 -1.37 -19.88 -0.78
C LEU A 80 -1.49 -20.35 -2.23
N TYR A 81 -1.55 -19.42 -3.18
CA TYR A 81 -1.67 -19.73 -4.60
C TYR A 81 -0.33 -20.13 -5.23
N ASN A 82 0.72 -19.33 -5.03
CA ASN A 82 2.01 -19.52 -5.69
C ASN A 82 2.72 -20.80 -5.23
N HIS A 83 2.56 -21.17 -3.95
CA HIS A 83 3.06 -22.44 -3.41
C HIS A 83 2.11 -23.62 -3.65
N LYS A 84 1.03 -23.42 -4.42
CA LYS A 84 0.04 -24.46 -4.78
C LYS A 84 -0.62 -25.12 -3.56
N LEU A 85 -0.67 -24.41 -2.43
CA LEU A 85 -1.41 -24.85 -1.24
C LEU A 85 -2.91 -24.80 -1.52
N MET A 86 -3.35 -23.79 -2.27
CA MET A 86 -4.70 -23.70 -2.84
C MET A 86 -4.64 -23.72 -4.37
N ARG A 87 -5.58 -24.45 -4.99
CA ARG A 87 -5.71 -24.56 -6.46
C ARG A 87 -6.14 -23.27 -7.14
N GLN A 88 -6.81 -22.39 -6.40
CA GLN A 88 -7.29 -21.09 -6.87
C GLN A 88 -6.84 -20.00 -5.91
N LYS A 89 -6.51 -18.82 -6.44
CA LYS A 89 -6.15 -17.68 -5.61
C LYS A 89 -7.40 -17.20 -4.83
N PRO A 90 -7.35 -17.19 -3.49
CA PRO A 90 -8.50 -16.75 -2.70
C PRO A 90 -8.74 -15.26 -2.90
N ASN A 91 -10.02 -14.90 -3.00
CA ASN A 91 -10.49 -13.53 -3.23
C ASN A 91 -11.56 -13.09 -2.21
N GLN A 92 -11.92 -13.95 -1.26
CA GLN A 92 -12.68 -13.59 -0.06
C GLN A 92 -11.85 -13.99 1.16
N ILE A 93 -11.76 -13.09 2.14
CA ILE A 93 -11.05 -13.34 3.40
C ILE A 93 -11.94 -12.96 4.57
N ILE A 94 -12.03 -13.82 5.58
CA ILE A 94 -12.81 -13.57 6.79
C ILE A 94 -11.93 -13.75 8.01
N ILE A 95 -11.89 -12.72 8.85
CA ILE A 95 -11.19 -12.72 10.12
C ILE A 95 -12.20 -12.89 11.24
N ASN A 96 -11.96 -13.83 12.16
CA ASN A 96 -12.76 -14.01 13.37
C ASN A 96 -11.84 -13.97 14.61
N LYS A 97 -12.25 -13.22 15.64
CA LYS A 97 -11.61 -13.21 16.98
C LYS A 97 -12.50 -13.92 17.99
N TYR A 98 -11.93 -14.91 18.68
CA TYR A 98 -12.60 -15.73 19.68
C TYR A 98 -11.96 -15.52 21.05
N GLU A 99 -12.76 -15.13 22.03
CA GLU A 99 -12.35 -15.14 23.43
C GLU A 99 -12.50 -16.53 24.07
N PRO A 100 -11.78 -16.84 25.16
CA PRO A 100 -11.90 -18.12 25.84
C PRO A 100 -13.34 -18.48 26.21
N GLY A 101 -13.81 -19.66 25.75
CA GLY A 101 -15.20 -20.12 25.91
C GLY A 101 -16.11 -19.82 24.72
N GLN A 102 -15.66 -19.00 23.76
CA GLN A 102 -16.36 -18.81 22.49
C GLN A 102 -16.06 -19.96 21.51
N GLY A 103 -16.92 -20.09 20.50
CA GLY A 103 -16.85 -21.16 19.53
C GLY A 103 -17.79 -20.94 18.34
N ILE A 104 -17.77 -21.85 17.39
CA ILE A 104 -18.65 -21.90 16.22
C ILE A 104 -19.26 -23.30 16.16
N ALA A 105 -20.58 -23.37 15.96
CA ALA A 105 -21.28 -24.64 15.84
C ALA A 105 -20.86 -25.38 14.56
N ALA A 106 -21.07 -26.70 14.53
CA ALA A 106 -20.83 -27.52 13.35
C ALA A 106 -21.52 -26.94 12.11
N HIS A 107 -20.71 -26.68 11.09
CA HIS A 107 -21.16 -26.15 9.81
C HIS A 107 -20.20 -26.57 8.70
N ARG A 108 -20.64 -26.40 7.45
CA ARG A 108 -19.76 -26.37 6.28
C ARG A 108 -19.70 -24.95 5.75
N ASP A 109 -18.60 -24.61 5.11
CA ASP A 109 -18.55 -23.42 4.26
C ASP A 109 -19.55 -23.54 3.11
N HIS A 110 -20.09 -22.42 2.66
CA HIS A 110 -21.14 -22.42 1.65
C HIS A 110 -20.60 -22.90 0.28
N ASN A 111 -20.92 -24.13 -0.10
CA ASN A 111 -20.38 -24.80 -1.29
C ASN A 111 -20.73 -24.14 -2.64
N ARG A 112 -21.86 -23.43 -2.73
CA ARG A 112 -22.23 -22.67 -3.93
C ARG A 112 -21.49 -21.33 -4.03
N TYR A 113 -21.36 -20.58 -2.94
CA TYR A 113 -20.67 -19.29 -2.98
C TYR A 113 -19.17 -19.42 -3.13
N PHE A 114 -18.57 -20.40 -2.46
CA PHE A 114 -17.14 -20.60 -2.46
C PHE A 114 -16.81 -21.83 -3.28
N THR A 115 -15.74 -21.79 -4.07
CA THR A 115 -15.30 -22.91 -4.91
C THR A 115 -13.87 -23.29 -4.57
N GLY A 116 -13.52 -24.56 -4.80
CA GLY A 116 -12.19 -25.08 -4.54
C GLY A 116 -11.87 -25.15 -3.04
N ASP A 117 -10.60 -24.97 -2.73
CA ASP A 117 -10.04 -25.22 -1.40
C ASP A 117 -10.37 -24.09 -0.41
N ILE A 118 -10.29 -24.39 0.88
CA ILE A 118 -10.48 -23.41 1.95
C ILE A 118 -9.29 -23.48 2.90
N ALA A 119 -8.62 -22.36 3.11
CA ALA A 119 -7.47 -22.30 4.01
C ALA A 119 -7.79 -21.46 5.25
N THR A 120 -7.41 -21.91 6.44
CA THR A 120 -7.59 -21.19 7.69
C THR A 120 -6.27 -21.10 8.45
N LEU A 121 -5.77 -19.87 8.59
CA LEU A 121 -4.61 -19.54 9.41
C LEU A 121 -5.06 -19.26 10.85
N SER A 122 -4.33 -19.83 11.81
CA SER A 122 -4.66 -19.71 13.24
C SER A 122 -3.58 -18.96 14.01
N LEU A 123 -3.99 -17.93 14.76
CA LEU A 123 -3.13 -17.08 15.58
C LEU A 123 -3.70 -16.98 17.01
N GLY A 124 -2.93 -16.46 17.95
CA GLY A 124 -3.38 -16.20 19.32
C GLY A 124 -3.15 -17.36 20.25
N SER A 125 -3.91 -18.42 20.03
CA SER A 125 -3.93 -19.60 20.88
C SER A 125 -4.23 -20.83 20.05
N ALA A 126 -3.55 -21.93 20.38
CA ALA A 126 -3.86 -23.22 19.81
C ALA A 126 -5.28 -23.66 20.23
N TYR A 127 -5.94 -24.44 19.38
CA TYR A 127 -7.31 -24.90 19.64
C TYR A 127 -7.59 -26.22 18.94
N VAL A 128 -8.61 -26.93 19.40
CA VAL A 128 -9.13 -28.12 18.70
C VAL A 128 -10.26 -27.72 17.76
N MET A 129 -10.10 -28.04 16.47
CA MET A 129 -11.16 -28.04 15.48
C MET A 129 -11.70 -29.47 15.37
N ARG A 130 -13.02 -29.62 15.57
CA ARG A 130 -13.69 -30.91 15.49
C ARG A 130 -14.35 -31.06 14.14
N PHE A 131 -14.10 -32.18 13.46
CA PHE A 131 -14.78 -32.57 12.24
C PHE A 131 -15.77 -33.70 12.51
N CYS A 132 -17.01 -33.52 12.06
CA CYS A 132 -18.10 -34.50 12.14
C CYS A 132 -18.68 -34.75 10.74
N PRO A 133 -19.11 -35.98 10.41
CA PRO A 133 -19.74 -36.31 9.14
C PRO A 133 -20.93 -35.40 8.89
N HIS A 134 -21.06 -34.91 7.66
CA HIS A 134 -22.22 -34.12 7.28
C HIS A 134 -23.47 -35.01 7.22
N SER A 135 -24.62 -34.49 7.66
CA SER A 135 -25.86 -35.26 7.80
C SER A 135 -26.38 -35.87 6.50
N GLU A 136 -26.04 -35.29 5.35
CA GLU A 136 -26.44 -35.79 4.01
C GLU A 136 -25.41 -36.76 3.41
N ASN A 137 -24.35 -37.09 4.15
CA ASN A 137 -23.31 -37.99 3.66
C ASN A 137 -23.48 -39.41 4.21
N GLU A 138 -24.09 -40.28 3.42
CA GLU A 138 -24.32 -41.70 3.77
C GLU A 138 -23.06 -42.57 3.62
N SER A 139 -21.99 -42.05 3.02
CA SER A 139 -20.76 -42.81 2.71
C SER A 139 -19.73 -42.85 3.84
N VAL A 140 -19.97 -42.13 4.95
CA VAL A 140 -19.06 -42.03 6.10
C VAL A 140 -19.82 -42.44 7.37
N ASP A 141 -19.20 -43.23 8.23
CA ASP A 141 -19.79 -43.64 9.51
C ASP A 141 -20.12 -42.38 10.36
N PRO A 142 -21.40 -42.15 10.73
CA PRO A 142 -21.84 -40.96 11.45
C PRO A 142 -21.23 -40.80 12.84
N THR A 143 -20.58 -41.84 13.37
CA THR A 143 -19.86 -41.81 14.66
C THR A 143 -18.40 -41.40 14.54
N THR A 144 -17.87 -41.28 13.31
CA THR A 144 -16.48 -40.87 13.08
C THR A 144 -16.28 -39.42 13.50
N ILE A 145 -15.30 -39.14 14.36
CA ILE A 145 -15.01 -37.77 14.80
C ILE A 145 -13.50 -37.56 14.75
N TYR A 146 -13.07 -36.46 14.11
CA TYR A 146 -11.67 -36.02 14.16
C TYR A 146 -11.54 -34.76 15.02
N ASP A 147 -10.83 -34.87 16.15
CA ASP A 147 -10.45 -33.72 16.97
C ASP A 147 -9.01 -33.33 16.63
N VAL A 148 -8.87 -32.29 15.79
CA VAL A 148 -7.59 -31.84 15.23
C VAL A 148 -7.08 -30.64 16.03
N LEU A 149 -5.90 -30.79 16.67
CA LEU A 149 -5.21 -29.67 17.31
C LEU A 149 -4.53 -28.81 16.25
N LEU A 150 -4.87 -27.53 16.23
CA LEU A 150 -4.25 -26.53 15.36
C LEU A 150 -3.37 -25.60 16.20
N PRO A 151 -2.02 -25.70 16.08
CA PRO A 151 -1.07 -24.83 16.76
C PRO A 151 -1.20 -23.35 16.35
N VAL A 152 -0.60 -22.46 17.14
CA VAL A 152 -0.43 -21.04 16.75
C VAL A 152 0.51 -20.96 15.56
N GLY A 153 0.16 -20.20 14.52
CA GLY A 153 0.91 -20.08 13.27
C GLY A 153 0.53 -21.10 12.20
N SER A 154 -0.26 -22.12 12.57
CA SER A 154 -0.65 -23.18 11.64
C SER A 154 -1.67 -22.74 10.59
N LEU A 155 -1.52 -23.28 9.40
CA LEU A 155 -2.45 -23.16 8.28
C LEU A 155 -3.10 -24.52 8.04
N ALA A 156 -4.42 -24.59 8.22
CA ALA A 156 -5.23 -25.75 7.86
C ALA A 156 -5.85 -25.53 6.47
N VAL A 157 -5.60 -26.43 5.52
CA VAL A 157 -6.18 -26.39 4.18
C VAL A 157 -7.15 -27.55 4.00
N MET A 158 -8.43 -27.23 3.82
CA MET A 158 -9.50 -28.18 3.55
C MET A 158 -9.70 -28.31 2.05
N LYS A 159 -9.42 -29.49 1.52
CA LYS A 159 -9.62 -29.89 0.12
C LYS A 159 -10.65 -31.01 0.05
N ASP A 160 -11.34 -31.08 -1.08
CA ASP A 160 -12.17 -32.22 -1.47
C ASP A 160 -13.08 -32.71 -0.31
N ASP A 161 -12.88 -33.94 0.17
CA ASP A 161 -13.69 -34.54 1.22
C ASP A 161 -13.75 -33.69 2.50
N ALA A 162 -12.62 -33.14 2.99
CA ALA A 162 -12.58 -32.32 4.21
C ALA A 162 -13.47 -31.07 4.13
N ARG A 163 -13.72 -30.57 2.92
CA ARG A 163 -14.63 -29.45 2.65
C ARG A 163 -16.07 -29.93 2.46
N ASP A 164 -16.26 -31.01 1.71
CA ASP A 164 -17.58 -31.39 1.18
C ASP A 164 -18.33 -32.37 2.10
N LYS A 165 -17.60 -33.32 2.69
CA LYS A 165 -18.16 -34.46 3.43
C LYS A 165 -18.19 -34.24 4.94
N TRP A 166 -17.44 -33.27 5.46
CA TRP A 166 -17.29 -33.01 6.88
C TRP A 166 -17.80 -31.62 7.26
N THR A 167 -18.55 -31.55 8.35
CA THR A 167 -18.78 -30.30 9.07
C THR A 167 -17.62 -30.04 10.03
N HIS A 168 -17.31 -28.78 10.30
CA HIS A 168 -16.30 -28.40 11.29
C HIS A 168 -16.87 -27.47 12.36
N GLU A 169 -16.39 -27.65 13.60
CA GLU A 169 -16.80 -26.85 14.74
C GLU A 169 -15.64 -26.46 15.66
N ILE A 170 -15.85 -25.38 16.40
CA ILE A 170 -15.01 -25.01 17.54
C ILE A 170 -15.91 -25.04 18.77
N ARG A 171 -15.71 -26.03 19.63
CA ARG A 171 -16.51 -26.21 20.85
C ARG A 171 -16.40 -24.98 21.76
N LYS A 172 -17.51 -24.61 22.41
CA LYS A 172 -17.58 -23.48 23.38
C LYS A 172 -17.01 -23.89 24.74
N VAL A 173 -15.71 -24.15 24.78
CA VAL A 173 -14.97 -24.58 25.97
C VAL A 173 -13.85 -23.61 26.31
N LYS A 174 -13.45 -23.55 27.58
CA LYS A 174 -12.29 -22.75 28.04
C LYS A 174 -10.98 -23.55 28.02
N TYR A 175 -11.06 -24.87 27.86
CA TYR A 175 -9.93 -25.79 27.89
C TYR A 175 -10.10 -26.87 26.82
N ASP A 176 -9.03 -27.17 26.10
CA ASP A 176 -8.91 -28.38 25.27
C ASP A 176 -7.94 -29.34 25.96
N ASN A 177 -8.40 -30.51 26.39
CA ASN A 177 -7.54 -31.53 27.01
C ASN A 177 -6.61 -30.98 28.12
N LYS A 178 -7.17 -30.14 29.02
CA LYS A 178 -6.48 -29.43 30.12
C LYS A 178 -5.58 -28.25 29.69
N ILE A 179 -5.42 -27.98 28.41
CA ILE A 179 -4.75 -26.79 27.89
C ILE A 179 -5.74 -25.63 27.91
N LYS A 180 -5.41 -24.55 28.62
CA LYS A 180 -6.26 -23.35 28.70
C LYS A 180 -6.24 -22.61 27.37
N ARG A 181 -7.43 -22.32 26.82
CA ARG A 181 -7.55 -21.46 25.63
C ARG A 181 -7.27 -20.01 25.98
N GLY A 182 -6.46 -19.35 25.16
CA GLY A 182 -6.32 -17.90 25.11
C GLY A 182 -7.24 -17.30 24.05
N THR A 183 -7.08 -16.00 23.80
CA THR A 183 -7.73 -15.32 22.66
C THR A 183 -7.16 -15.89 21.36
N ARG A 184 -8.03 -16.26 20.44
CA ARG A 184 -7.68 -16.84 19.13
C ARG A 184 -8.15 -15.93 18.02
N ILE A 185 -7.31 -15.75 17.00
CA ILE A 185 -7.69 -15.13 15.74
C ILE A 185 -7.63 -16.18 14.64
N SER A 186 -8.63 -16.21 13.77
CA SER A 186 -8.63 -17.05 12.58
C SER A 186 -8.85 -16.24 11.32
N ILE A 187 -8.02 -16.48 10.33
CA ILE A 187 -8.10 -15.84 9.02
C ILE A 187 -8.40 -16.94 8.01
N THR A 188 -9.61 -16.93 7.47
CA THR A 188 -10.07 -17.94 6.50
C THR A 188 -10.12 -17.35 5.10
N PHE A 189 -9.49 -18.05 4.16
CA PHE A 189 -9.32 -17.68 2.76
C PHE A 189 -10.16 -18.59 1.87
N ARG A 190 -10.91 -17.99 0.95
CA ARG A 190 -11.84 -18.69 0.06
C ARG A 190 -11.84 -18.05 -1.34
N THR A 191 -12.29 -18.80 -2.34
CA THR A 191 -12.50 -18.28 -3.69
C THR A 191 -13.98 -18.24 -4.02
N VAL A 192 -14.52 -17.06 -4.32
CA VAL A 192 -15.92 -16.87 -4.73
C VAL A 192 -16.14 -17.42 -6.13
N ALA A 193 -17.22 -18.19 -6.33
CA ALA A 193 -17.63 -18.69 -7.64
C ALA A 193 -17.98 -17.52 -8.57
N ASP A 194 -17.54 -17.59 -9.83
CA ASP A 194 -17.71 -16.50 -10.80
C ASP A 194 -19.18 -16.09 -10.99
N GLU A 195 -20.11 -17.06 -10.98
CA GLU A 195 -21.55 -16.82 -11.13
C GLU A 195 -22.16 -15.95 -10.01
N TYR A 196 -21.53 -15.93 -8.83
CA TYR A 196 -21.97 -15.14 -7.68
C TYR A 196 -21.19 -13.85 -7.47
N LYS A 197 -20.23 -13.51 -8.33
CA LYS A 197 -19.58 -12.20 -8.29
C LYS A 197 -20.54 -11.15 -8.84
N GLU A 198 -20.63 -9.99 -8.16
CA GLU A 198 -21.31 -8.81 -8.70
C GLU A 198 -20.73 -8.47 -10.09
N ASP A 199 -21.61 -8.13 -11.05
CA ASP A 199 -21.17 -7.77 -12.41
C ASP A 199 -20.29 -6.52 -12.33
N GLN A 200 -19.07 -6.59 -12.88
CA GLN A 200 -18.26 -5.40 -13.05
C GLN A 200 -18.99 -4.44 -14.01
N PRO A 201 -19.08 -3.13 -13.70
CA PRO A 201 -19.73 -2.19 -14.60
C PRO A 201 -19.06 -2.23 -15.97
N LYS A 202 -19.85 -2.44 -17.03
CA LYS A 202 -19.37 -2.37 -18.42
C LYS A 202 -18.78 -0.98 -18.66
N HIS A 203 -17.47 -0.93 -18.92
CA HIS A 203 -16.73 0.30 -19.19
C HIS A 203 -17.40 1.10 -20.32
N ARG A 204 -17.87 2.31 -20.02
CA ARG A 204 -18.15 3.34 -21.03
C ARG A 204 -16.85 4.10 -21.28
N GLU A 205 -16.49 4.25 -22.55
CA GLU A 205 -15.44 5.16 -23.01
C GLU A 205 -15.73 6.57 -22.51
N LEU A 206 -14.91 7.05 -21.59
CA LEU A 206 -14.81 8.45 -21.21
C LEU A 206 -13.34 8.78 -21.06
N PHE A 207 -12.87 9.71 -21.89
CA PHE A 207 -11.64 10.45 -21.63
C PHE A 207 -11.79 11.11 -20.26
N TYR A 208 -10.89 10.78 -19.33
CA TYR A 208 -10.89 11.22 -17.93
C TYR A 208 -12.14 10.83 -17.12
N SER A 209 -12.28 9.54 -16.83
CA SER A 209 -12.95 9.07 -15.61
C SER A 209 -12.24 7.80 -15.13
N PRO A 210 -11.53 7.83 -13.99
CA PRO A 210 -10.86 6.65 -13.47
C PRO A 210 -11.89 5.65 -13.00
N THR A 211 -11.98 4.53 -13.71
CA THR A 211 -12.85 3.44 -13.33
C THR A 211 -12.29 2.76 -12.09
N VAL A 212 -12.87 3.12 -10.95
CA VAL A 212 -12.85 2.35 -9.70
C VAL A 212 -12.94 0.86 -9.99
N GLY A 213 -11.89 0.11 -9.67
CA GLY A 213 -11.93 -1.35 -9.60
C GLY A 213 -11.03 -2.10 -10.57
N ASN A 214 -10.05 -1.43 -11.19
CA ASN A 214 -8.94 -2.15 -11.83
C ASN A 214 -7.94 -2.61 -10.76
N ILE A 215 -7.22 -3.70 -11.04
CA ILE A 215 -6.23 -4.33 -10.14
C ILE A 215 -5.17 -3.35 -9.62
N TYR A 216 -4.82 -2.34 -10.42
CA TYR A 216 -3.87 -1.29 -10.04
C TYR A 216 -4.42 -0.35 -8.95
N ASP A 217 -5.72 -0.07 -8.93
CA ASP A 217 -6.35 0.76 -7.87
C ASP A 217 -6.33 0.03 -6.54
N GLU A 218 -6.67 -1.25 -6.56
CA GLU A 218 -6.59 -2.12 -5.38
C GLU A 218 -5.16 -2.21 -4.86
N TYR A 219 -4.19 -2.33 -5.77
CA TYR A 219 -2.79 -2.42 -5.40
C TYR A 219 -2.27 -1.12 -4.76
N ALA A 220 -2.47 0.03 -5.41
CA ALA A 220 -2.04 1.32 -4.84
C ALA A 220 -2.75 1.62 -3.51
N HIS A 221 -4.04 1.32 -3.40
CA HIS A 221 -4.77 1.42 -2.14
C HIS A 221 -4.19 0.49 -1.07
N SER A 222 -3.82 -0.74 -1.44
CA SER A 222 -3.15 -1.67 -0.54
C SER A 222 -1.80 -1.12 -0.05
N MET A 223 -1.04 -0.45 -0.91
CA MET A 223 0.22 0.21 -0.51
C MET A 223 -0.02 1.34 0.51
N ARG A 224 -1.04 2.19 0.28
CA ARG A 224 -1.39 3.29 1.22
C ARG A 224 -1.78 2.81 2.61
N ASN A 225 -2.42 1.64 2.68
CA ASN A 225 -2.90 1.05 3.93
C ASN A 225 -1.92 0.03 4.53
N ASN A 226 -0.77 -0.17 3.91
CA ASN A 226 0.27 -1.04 4.42
C ASN A 226 1.01 -0.34 5.57
N VAL A 227 1.03 -0.99 6.73
CA VAL A 227 1.64 -0.42 7.94
C VAL A 227 3.15 -0.23 7.81
N LEU A 228 3.86 -1.07 7.06
CA LEU A 228 5.31 -0.93 6.84
C LEU A 228 5.60 0.27 5.93
N ILE A 229 4.78 0.47 4.89
CA ILE A 229 4.91 1.62 3.98
C ILE A 229 4.55 2.92 4.71
N TYR A 230 3.52 2.88 5.55
CA TYR A 230 3.18 3.98 6.44
C TYR A 230 4.32 4.30 7.41
N ASP A 231 4.83 3.30 8.13
CA ASP A 231 5.89 3.47 9.13
C ASP A 231 7.19 3.95 8.46
N PHE A 232 7.48 3.51 7.22
CA PHE A 232 8.58 4.01 6.41
C PHE A 232 8.39 5.50 6.06
N ALA A 233 7.23 5.90 5.53
CA ALA A 233 6.95 7.30 5.22
C ALA A 233 7.02 8.18 6.48
N ALA A 234 6.48 7.70 7.60
CA ALA A 234 6.56 8.38 8.90
C ALA A 234 8.01 8.54 9.38
N ARG A 235 8.85 7.50 9.23
CA ARG A 235 10.29 7.56 9.53
C ARG A 235 11.00 8.59 8.66
N VAL A 236 10.70 8.63 7.37
CA VAL A 236 11.25 9.62 6.45
C VAL A 236 10.89 11.03 6.91
N LEU A 237 9.61 11.30 7.17
CA LEU A 237 9.16 12.62 7.63
C LEU A 237 9.81 13.01 8.96
N TYR A 238 9.87 12.09 9.92
CA TYR A 238 10.54 12.30 11.20
C TYR A 238 12.00 12.74 11.02
N ASN A 239 12.74 12.03 10.15
CA ASN A 239 14.15 12.34 9.89
C ASN A 239 14.31 13.68 9.16
N ILE A 240 13.43 14.04 8.23
CA ILE A 240 13.43 15.37 7.60
C ILE A 240 13.24 16.46 8.66
N ILE A 241 12.26 16.30 9.55
CA ILE A 241 11.98 17.27 10.63
C ILE A 241 13.20 17.43 11.53
N LYS A 242 13.85 16.33 11.93
CA LYS A 242 15.09 16.39 12.71
C LYS A 242 16.19 17.13 11.96
N GLU A 243 16.31 16.92 10.66
CA GLU A 243 17.31 17.60 9.87
C GLU A 243 17.04 19.10 9.78
N CYS A 244 15.78 19.53 9.63
CA CYS A 244 15.43 20.94 9.74
C CYS A 244 15.92 21.56 11.06
N VAL A 245 15.74 20.87 12.18
CA VAL A 245 16.24 21.33 13.48
C VAL A 245 17.77 21.39 13.51
N ASN A 246 18.44 20.37 12.98
CA ASN A 246 19.92 20.32 12.92
C ASN A 246 20.51 21.49 12.15
N ILE A 247 19.87 21.88 11.05
CA ILE A 247 20.33 22.97 10.18
C ILE A 247 19.62 24.30 10.45
N ASP A 248 18.98 24.49 11.60
CA ASP A 248 18.35 25.76 12.00
C ASP A 248 17.36 26.29 10.93
N ILE A 249 16.49 25.41 10.43
CA ILE A 249 15.36 25.76 9.58
C ILE A 249 14.11 25.81 10.46
N ASP A 250 13.40 26.93 10.38
CA ASP A 250 12.13 27.13 11.08
C ASP A 250 11.06 26.16 10.54
N ILE A 251 10.83 25.08 11.28
CA ILE A 251 9.89 24.03 10.91
C ILE A 251 8.44 24.53 10.86
N HIS A 252 8.11 25.63 11.56
CA HIS A 252 6.76 26.18 11.58
C HIS A 252 6.32 26.69 10.20
N ARG A 253 7.26 27.00 9.30
CA ARG A 253 6.98 27.35 7.90
C ARG A 253 6.35 26.21 7.09
N TYR A 254 6.51 24.99 7.55
CA TYR A 254 6.01 23.79 6.88
C TYR A 254 4.71 23.28 7.50
N ILE A 255 4.32 23.79 8.67
CA ILE A 255 3.05 23.45 9.31
C ILE A 255 1.91 24.05 8.49
N ASN A 256 0.88 23.26 8.22
CA ASN A 256 -0.31 23.74 7.52
C ASN A 256 -1.59 23.22 8.17
N TYR A 257 -2.69 23.93 7.92
CA TYR A 257 -4.02 23.47 8.31
C TYR A 257 -4.57 22.59 7.18
N ASP A 258 -4.70 21.29 7.46
CA ASP A 258 -5.01 20.25 6.47
C ASP A 258 -6.40 20.37 5.83
N LYS A 259 -7.31 21.16 6.41
CA LYS A 259 -8.72 21.17 6.06
C LYS A 259 -9.31 22.57 6.08
N THR A 260 -9.89 23.05 4.99
CA THR A 260 -10.67 24.29 4.99
C THR A 260 -12.14 23.95 4.84
N GLU A 261 -12.96 24.31 5.84
CA GLU A 261 -14.41 24.16 5.75
C GLU A 261 -15.05 25.43 5.17
N LEU A 262 -15.83 25.25 4.10
CA LEU A 262 -16.69 26.25 3.50
C LEU A 262 -18.16 25.89 3.76
N GLU A 263 -19.08 26.78 3.37
CA GLU A 263 -20.53 26.56 3.56
C GLU A 263 -20.99 25.24 2.91
N ASP A 264 -20.64 25.03 1.63
CA ASP A 264 -21.10 23.88 0.84
C ASP A 264 -20.02 22.82 0.55
N SER A 265 -18.76 23.08 0.93
CA SER A 265 -17.64 22.19 0.61
C SER A 265 -16.59 22.11 1.71
N ILE A 266 -15.84 21.01 1.70
CA ILE A 266 -14.66 20.79 2.52
C ILE A 266 -13.48 20.65 1.56
N ILE A 267 -12.48 21.53 1.68
CA ILE A 267 -11.25 21.45 0.89
C ILE A 267 -10.18 20.78 1.74
N ILE A 268 -9.67 19.65 1.26
CA ILE A 268 -8.55 18.95 1.90
C ILE A 268 -7.25 19.39 1.21
N ASN A 269 -6.31 19.92 2.01
CA ASN A 269 -4.96 20.24 1.56
C ASN A 269 -4.01 19.17 2.08
N LYS A 270 -3.43 18.39 1.15
CA LYS A 270 -2.45 17.37 1.52
C LYS A 270 -1.05 17.93 1.82
N ASN A 271 -0.80 19.21 1.54
CA ASN A 271 0.55 19.78 1.59
C ASN A 271 0.83 20.42 2.95
N GLY A 272 1.91 19.98 3.59
CA GLY A 272 2.40 20.55 4.85
C GLY A 272 2.44 19.51 5.96
N ILE A 273 3.15 19.83 7.03
CA ILE A 273 3.22 19.03 8.25
C ILE A 273 1.91 19.22 9.02
N PRO A 274 1.22 18.14 9.40
CA PRO A 274 -0.03 18.24 10.16
C PRO A 274 0.19 18.90 11.53
N TYR A 275 -0.69 19.83 11.91
CA TYR A 275 -0.56 20.56 13.18
C TYR A 275 -1.20 19.82 14.36
N PHE A 276 -0.37 19.15 15.17
CA PHE A 276 -0.83 18.46 16.38
C PHE A 276 0.13 18.66 17.56
N PRO A 277 -0.38 18.90 18.78
CA PRO A 277 0.43 18.94 19.99
C PRO A 277 1.26 17.65 20.15
N GLY A 278 2.54 17.78 20.46
CA GLY A 278 3.43 16.65 20.69
C GLY A 278 4.05 16.02 19.44
N LEU A 279 3.61 16.38 18.22
CA LEU A 279 4.20 15.84 16.99
C LEU A 279 5.64 16.32 16.81
N LEU A 280 5.85 17.64 16.89
CA LEU A 280 7.19 18.24 16.77
C LEU A 280 8.05 18.05 18.04
N ASP A 281 7.42 17.76 19.18
CA ASP A 281 8.11 17.52 20.46
C ASP A 281 8.57 16.05 20.63
N SER A 282 8.23 15.18 19.68
CA SER A 282 8.52 13.74 19.76
C SER A 282 10.03 13.47 19.77
N ARG A 283 10.52 12.82 20.83
CA ARG A 283 11.97 12.57 21.05
C ARG A 283 12.44 11.31 20.35
N THR A 284 11.53 10.36 20.12
CA THR A 284 11.82 9.10 19.44
C THR A 284 10.93 8.91 18.22
N LEU A 285 11.39 8.11 17.25
CA LEU A 285 10.58 7.72 16.10
C LEU A 285 9.27 7.02 16.51
N LYS A 286 9.33 6.21 17.59
CA LYS A 286 8.14 5.52 18.10
C LYS A 286 7.10 6.51 18.60
N GLU A 287 7.50 7.47 19.43
CA GLU A 287 6.61 8.54 19.91
C GLU A 287 5.99 9.31 18.73
N PHE A 288 6.81 9.65 17.73
CA PHE A 288 6.33 10.35 16.53
C PHE A 288 5.25 9.56 15.79
N ILE A 289 5.49 8.26 15.54
CA ILE A 289 4.52 7.37 14.90
C ILE A 289 3.26 7.20 15.76
N ASP A 290 3.40 7.08 17.08
CA ASP A 290 2.28 6.95 18.00
C ASP A 290 1.39 8.21 17.99
N VAL A 291 1.98 9.41 17.93
CA VAL A 291 1.25 10.68 17.78
C VAL A 291 0.51 10.73 16.45
N LEU A 292 1.16 10.38 15.34
CA LEU A 292 0.52 10.33 14.02
C LEU A 292 -0.69 9.37 14.01
N LYS A 293 -0.52 8.15 14.54
CA LYS A 293 -1.57 7.13 14.58
C LYS A 293 -2.73 7.54 15.50
N THR A 294 -2.43 8.08 16.68
CA THR A 294 -3.44 8.55 17.65
C THR A 294 -4.31 9.66 17.07
N ASN A 295 -3.71 10.56 16.27
CA ASN A 295 -4.42 11.64 15.60
C ASN A 295 -4.96 11.24 14.22
N HIS A 296 -4.89 9.95 13.86
CA HIS A 296 -5.38 9.41 12.60
C HIS A 296 -4.80 10.09 11.35
N ILE A 297 -3.52 10.46 11.40
CA ILE A 297 -2.83 11.04 10.25
C ILE A 297 -2.66 9.97 9.18
N THR A 298 -3.12 10.27 7.98
CA THR A 298 -3.12 9.36 6.84
C THR A 298 -1.75 9.30 6.16
N PHE A 299 -1.51 8.21 5.42
CA PHE A 299 -0.31 8.05 4.59
C PHE A 299 -0.11 9.24 3.62
N LEU A 300 -1.19 9.73 3.01
CA LEU A 300 -1.11 10.81 2.02
C LEU A 300 -0.78 12.17 2.61
N GLN A 301 -1.23 12.44 3.85
CA GLN A 301 -0.80 13.63 4.58
C GLN A 301 0.71 13.58 4.82
N ILE A 302 1.23 12.43 5.26
CA ILE A 302 2.68 12.24 5.49
C ILE A 302 3.47 12.45 4.19
N MET A 303 3.06 11.79 3.09
CA MET A 303 3.71 11.96 1.79
C MET A 303 3.63 13.41 1.29
N GLY A 304 2.48 14.05 1.44
CA GLY A 304 2.29 15.46 1.10
C GLY A 304 3.18 16.42 1.92
N SER A 305 3.44 16.12 3.20
CA SER A 305 4.45 16.81 4.00
C SER A 305 5.85 16.64 3.42
N ILE A 306 6.23 15.41 3.06
CA ILE A 306 7.57 15.09 2.50
C ILE A 306 7.79 15.86 1.20
N TYR A 307 6.81 15.88 0.30
CA TYR A 307 6.96 16.55 -1.00
C TYR A 307 7.22 18.04 -0.87
N ARG A 308 6.75 18.70 0.21
CA ARG A 308 7.02 20.13 0.43
C ARG A 308 8.51 20.46 0.43
N PHE A 309 9.34 19.54 0.89
CA PHE A 309 10.80 19.70 0.96
C PHE A 309 11.49 19.45 -0.38
N THR A 310 10.86 18.73 -1.31
CA THR A 310 11.47 18.39 -2.62
C THR A 310 11.62 19.58 -3.56
N TYR A 311 10.92 20.68 -3.27
CA TYR A 311 10.93 21.90 -4.08
C TYR A 311 11.24 23.16 -3.24
N ASP A 312 11.68 22.99 -2.00
CA ASP A 312 12.15 24.09 -1.16
C ASP A 312 13.63 24.35 -1.42
N THR A 313 13.91 25.36 -2.23
CA THR A 313 15.27 25.68 -2.68
C THR A 313 16.14 26.22 -1.54
N GLN A 314 15.56 26.91 -0.55
CA GLN A 314 16.31 27.41 0.61
C GLN A 314 16.74 26.25 1.50
N PHE A 315 15.83 25.32 1.78
CA PHE A 315 16.11 24.11 2.52
C PHE A 315 17.21 23.28 1.85
N ILE A 316 17.05 22.98 0.56
CA ILE A 316 18.02 22.19 -0.21
C ILE A 316 19.40 22.86 -0.23
N SER A 317 19.47 24.16 -0.54
CA SER A 317 20.75 24.88 -0.58
C SER A 317 21.46 24.88 0.77
N LYS A 318 20.73 25.02 1.89
CA LYS A 318 21.31 24.97 3.24
C LYS A 318 21.87 23.59 3.57
N ILE A 319 21.20 22.51 3.18
CA ILE A 319 21.72 21.14 3.32
C ILE A 319 23.02 20.97 2.52
N VAL A 320 23.01 21.37 1.24
CA VAL A 320 24.18 21.24 0.37
C VAL A 320 25.38 22.00 0.90
N LYS A 321 25.17 23.24 1.36
CA LYS A 321 26.22 24.09 1.95
C LYS A 321 26.88 23.41 3.15
N ASN A 322 26.10 22.69 3.95
CA ASN A 322 26.56 21.99 5.15
C ASN A 322 27.15 20.60 4.85
N ASP A 323 27.12 20.13 3.60
CA ASP A 323 27.72 18.88 3.15
C ASP A 323 28.91 19.15 2.20
N PRO A 324 30.16 19.09 2.70
CA PRO A 324 31.36 19.32 1.88
C PRO A 324 31.51 18.36 0.69
N SER A 325 30.99 17.13 0.80
CA SER A 325 31.05 16.16 -0.28
C SER A 325 30.10 16.54 -1.40
N LEU A 326 28.85 16.87 -1.04
CA LEU A 326 27.82 17.25 -2.01
C LEU A 326 28.14 18.60 -2.67
N SER A 327 28.53 19.61 -1.89
CA SER A 327 28.96 20.92 -2.41
C SER A 327 30.18 20.80 -3.33
N GLY A 328 31.14 19.92 -3.02
CA GLY A 328 32.29 19.62 -3.87
C GLY A 328 31.89 19.07 -5.25
N ILE A 329 31.01 18.06 -5.27
CA ILE A 329 30.50 17.45 -6.52
C ILE A 329 29.77 18.50 -7.37
N ILE A 330 28.90 19.30 -6.75
CA ILE A 330 28.13 20.34 -7.44
C ILE A 330 29.06 21.41 -8.02
N LEU A 331 30.04 21.86 -7.24
CA LEU A 331 31.02 22.85 -7.67
C LEU A 331 31.85 22.34 -8.86
N GLU A 332 32.29 21.09 -8.82
CA GLU A 332 33.04 20.49 -9.93
C GLU A 332 32.17 20.42 -11.20
N LYS A 333 30.91 20.00 -11.07
CA LYS A 333 29.96 19.97 -12.21
C LYS A 333 29.69 21.35 -12.77
N PHE A 334 29.52 22.35 -11.90
CA PHE A 334 29.36 23.74 -12.32
C PHE A 334 30.59 24.23 -13.10
N LYS A 335 31.80 24.02 -12.55
CA LYS A 335 33.06 24.37 -13.22
C LYS A 335 33.19 23.73 -14.59
N ASN A 336 32.90 22.44 -14.69
CA ASN A 336 32.98 21.71 -15.95
C ASN A 336 31.92 22.18 -16.96
N TYR A 337 30.70 22.46 -16.52
CA TYR A 337 29.61 22.88 -17.39
C TYR A 337 29.79 24.31 -17.92
N PHE A 338 30.21 25.25 -17.05
CA PHE A 338 30.37 26.66 -17.39
C PHE A 338 31.81 27.08 -17.70
N ALA A 339 32.75 26.12 -17.72
CA ALA A 339 34.19 26.38 -17.83
C ALA A 339 34.70 27.40 -16.79
N ALA A 340 34.15 27.38 -15.57
CA ALA A 340 34.55 28.28 -14.50
C ALA A 340 35.98 27.95 -14.01
N PRO A 341 36.78 28.94 -13.58
CA PRO A 341 38.16 28.71 -13.19
C PRO A 341 38.27 27.79 -11.97
N GLN A 342 39.41 27.12 -11.82
CA GLN A 342 39.65 26.24 -10.67
C GLN A 342 39.60 26.98 -9.33
N SER A 343 39.88 28.28 -9.32
CA SER A 343 39.73 29.16 -8.15
C SER A 343 38.29 29.45 -7.75
N PHE A 344 37.30 29.17 -8.60
CA PHE A 344 35.88 29.39 -8.30
C PHE A 344 35.47 28.51 -7.11
N THR A 345 34.82 29.09 -6.13
CA THR A 345 34.45 28.43 -4.88
C THR A 345 32.95 28.15 -4.82
N TYR A 346 32.52 27.34 -3.86
CA TYR A 346 31.09 27.13 -3.63
C TYR A 346 30.41 28.42 -3.13
N THR A 347 31.12 29.26 -2.37
CA THR A 347 30.63 30.58 -1.97
C THR A 347 30.35 31.48 -3.18
N ASP A 348 31.23 31.46 -4.20
CA ASP A 348 30.99 32.19 -5.45
C ASP A 348 29.75 31.67 -6.19
N LEU A 349 29.52 30.35 -6.16
CA LEU A 349 28.32 29.73 -6.74
C LEU A 349 27.05 30.16 -6.00
N GLU A 350 27.06 30.16 -4.66
CA GLU A 350 25.91 30.60 -3.86
C GLU A 350 25.56 32.06 -4.14
N GLN A 351 26.56 32.94 -4.12
CA GLN A 351 26.37 34.36 -4.42
C GLN A 351 25.83 34.56 -5.83
N LEU A 352 26.40 33.87 -6.82
CA LEU A 352 25.93 33.94 -8.21
C LEU A 352 24.48 33.45 -8.34
N ALA A 353 24.10 32.38 -7.65
CA ALA A 353 22.75 31.85 -7.69
C ALA A 353 21.73 32.79 -7.02
N GLU A 354 22.11 33.46 -5.93
CA GLU A 354 21.29 34.45 -5.22
C GLU A 354 21.09 35.75 -6.03
N GLU A 355 22.14 36.20 -6.73
CA GLU A 355 22.10 37.41 -7.58
C GLU A 355 21.39 37.17 -8.93
N SER A 356 21.16 35.91 -9.30
CA SER A 356 20.53 35.52 -10.55
C SER A 356 19.06 35.15 -10.37
N GLU A 357 18.30 35.06 -11.47
CA GLU A 357 16.98 34.40 -11.50
C GLU A 357 17.09 32.85 -11.43
N GLY A 358 18.07 32.36 -10.68
CA GLY A 358 18.56 30.98 -10.70
C GLY A 358 18.19 30.15 -9.47
N PHE A 359 17.12 30.48 -8.75
CA PHE A 359 16.77 29.80 -7.49
C PHE A 359 16.59 28.28 -7.60
N TRP A 360 16.26 27.75 -8.79
CA TRP A 360 16.19 26.31 -9.08
C TRP A 360 17.50 25.67 -9.55
N PHE A 361 18.53 26.48 -9.76
CA PHE A 361 19.76 26.06 -10.42
C PHE A 361 20.56 25.06 -9.59
N ILE A 362 20.66 25.24 -8.27
CA ILE A 362 21.32 24.27 -7.39
C ILE A 362 20.57 22.92 -7.37
N PRO A 363 19.23 22.86 -7.15
CA PRO A 363 18.47 21.61 -7.30
C PRO A 363 18.61 20.96 -8.68
N TRP A 364 18.62 21.75 -9.75
CA TRP A 364 18.84 21.25 -11.10
C TRP A 364 20.25 20.67 -11.27
N LEU A 365 21.28 21.36 -10.78
CA LEU A 365 22.67 20.87 -10.80
C LEU A 365 22.84 19.58 -10.02
N ILE A 366 22.17 19.43 -8.86
CA ILE A 366 22.16 18.16 -8.11
C ILE A 366 21.60 17.07 -9.00
N THR A 367 20.38 17.26 -9.54
CA THR A 367 19.72 16.28 -10.41
C THR A 367 20.63 15.95 -11.61
N TYR A 368 21.24 16.95 -12.22
CA TYR A 368 22.21 16.76 -13.30
C TYR A 368 23.50 16.05 -12.84
N ALA A 369 23.96 16.25 -11.61
CA ALA A 369 25.18 15.66 -11.10
C ALA A 369 25.01 14.19 -10.73
N THR A 370 23.83 13.82 -10.21
CA THR A 370 23.61 12.56 -9.50
C THR A 370 22.61 11.61 -10.17
N SER A 371 21.68 12.09 -10.99
CA SER A 371 20.74 11.22 -11.71
C SER A 371 21.41 10.42 -12.82
N ASP A 372 20.82 9.30 -13.21
CA ASP A 372 21.31 8.52 -14.35
C ASP A 372 21.29 9.38 -15.63
N LYS A 373 22.28 9.17 -16.51
CA LYS A 373 22.36 9.88 -17.80
C LYS A 373 21.24 9.49 -18.77
N HIS A 374 20.58 8.36 -18.56
CA HIS A 374 19.45 7.87 -19.33
C HIS A 374 18.09 8.29 -18.76
N ASN A 375 18.07 8.90 -17.56
CA ASN A 375 16.84 9.32 -16.92
C ASN A 375 16.08 10.38 -17.75
N LEU A 376 14.85 10.06 -18.14
CA LEU A 376 14.04 10.89 -19.03
C LEU A 376 13.66 12.25 -18.40
N VAL A 377 13.55 12.35 -17.07
CA VAL A 377 13.34 13.64 -16.38
C VAL A 377 14.55 14.56 -16.57
N ARG A 378 15.77 14.00 -16.52
CA ARG A 378 17.01 14.75 -16.74
C ARG A 378 17.07 15.36 -18.16
N HIS A 379 16.52 14.65 -19.15
CA HIS A 379 16.40 15.13 -20.54
C HIS A 379 15.23 16.10 -20.75
N ASN A 380 14.14 15.96 -19.98
CA ASN A 380 12.95 16.81 -20.07
C ASN A 380 13.07 18.16 -19.36
N LEU A 381 14.03 18.34 -18.46
CA LEU A 381 14.26 19.62 -17.79
C LEU A 381 14.96 20.65 -18.69
N ASN A 382 15.40 20.26 -19.89
CA ASN A 382 15.89 21.17 -20.91
C ASN A 382 14.73 21.54 -21.84
N TYR A 383 14.51 22.85 -22.01
CA TYR A 383 13.41 23.48 -22.77
C TYR A 383 13.29 23.08 -24.25
N ASP A 384 14.15 22.19 -24.76
CA ASP A 384 14.27 21.81 -26.18
C ASP A 384 13.79 20.38 -26.49
N ALA A 385 13.19 19.66 -25.53
CA ALA A 385 12.76 18.27 -25.68
C ALA A 385 11.23 18.10 -25.82
N ASP A 386 10.61 18.85 -26.73
CA ASP A 386 9.15 18.82 -27.02
C ASP A 386 8.62 17.45 -27.48
N TYR A 387 9.42 16.39 -27.57
CA TYR A 387 8.95 15.05 -27.96
C TYR A 387 8.39 14.23 -26.78
N VAL A 388 8.55 14.68 -25.53
CA VAL A 388 7.99 14.02 -24.34
C VAL A 388 6.92 14.87 -23.66
N ARG A 389 7.23 16.11 -23.31
CA ARG A 389 6.31 17.09 -22.72
C ARG A 389 6.55 18.45 -23.33
N GLU A 390 5.47 19.21 -23.49
CA GLU A 390 5.51 20.62 -23.93
C GLU A 390 5.21 21.56 -22.76
N TRP A 391 5.91 22.71 -22.74
CA TRP A 391 5.70 23.75 -21.72
C TRP A 391 4.42 24.54 -21.96
N LEU A 392 3.66 24.76 -20.90
CA LEU A 392 2.46 25.57 -20.88
C LEU A 392 2.83 27.02 -20.55
N LYS A 393 2.60 27.93 -21.51
CA LYS A 393 2.86 29.37 -21.35
C LYS A 393 2.13 30.02 -20.17
N THR A 394 1.04 29.40 -19.71
CA THR A 394 0.24 29.87 -18.59
C THR A 394 -0.01 28.71 -17.64
N LYS A 395 0.18 28.92 -16.33
CA LYS A 395 -0.12 27.90 -15.32
C LYS A 395 -1.61 27.53 -15.40
N PRO A 396 -1.96 26.24 -15.52
CA PRO A 396 -3.35 25.84 -15.43
C PRO A 396 -3.92 26.21 -14.05
N GLU A 397 -5.21 26.55 -14.02
CA GLU A 397 -5.96 26.70 -12.77
C GLU A 397 -5.84 25.42 -11.94
N MET A 398 -5.83 25.58 -10.61
CA MET A 398 -5.82 24.43 -9.69
C MET A 398 -7.08 23.61 -9.91
N LYS A 399 -6.92 22.29 -9.98
CA LYS A 399 -8.03 21.37 -10.19
C LYS A 399 -8.54 20.86 -8.85
N TYR A 400 -9.86 20.89 -8.69
CA TYR A 400 -10.58 20.29 -7.58
C TYR A 400 -11.17 18.96 -8.03
N TYR A 401 -10.92 17.90 -7.27
CA TYR A 401 -11.48 16.57 -7.52
C TYR A 401 -12.42 16.18 -6.38
N ASP A 402 -13.55 15.57 -6.73
CA ASP A 402 -14.55 15.12 -5.75
C ASP A 402 -14.05 13.82 -5.11
N ALA A 403 -13.46 13.96 -3.92
CA ALA A 403 -12.80 12.87 -3.21
C ALA A 403 -13.76 11.72 -2.88
N CYS A 404 -15.05 12.03 -2.69
CA CYS A 404 -16.07 11.06 -2.32
C CYS A 404 -16.66 10.34 -3.54
N ARG A 405 -16.92 11.07 -4.63
CA ARG A 405 -17.52 10.52 -5.85
C ARG A 405 -16.53 9.67 -6.63
N ASP A 406 -15.28 10.10 -6.69
CA ASP A 406 -14.29 9.45 -7.54
C ASP A 406 -13.61 8.25 -6.83
N LYS A 407 -13.99 7.98 -5.57
CA LYS A 407 -13.51 6.88 -4.73
C LYS A 407 -11.99 6.74 -4.63
N PHE A 408 -11.23 7.76 -5.00
CA PHE A 408 -9.77 7.73 -4.95
C PHE A 408 -9.24 7.50 -3.55
N LEU A 409 -10.00 7.94 -2.52
CA LEU A 409 -9.58 8.07 -1.13
C LEU A 409 -10.64 7.60 -0.11
N VAL A 410 -11.47 6.62 -0.46
CA VAL A 410 -12.57 6.20 0.43
C VAL A 410 -12.09 5.76 1.82
N SER A 411 -10.84 5.28 1.95
CA SER A 411 -10.20 5.00 3.26
C SER A 411 -9.73 6.23 4.02
N ASP A 412 -9.44 7.33 3.32
CA ASP A 412 -8.66 8.45 3.84
C ASP A 412 -9.51 9.71 4.08
N VAL A 413 -10.76 9.72 3.62
CA VAL A 413 -11.71 10.84 3.82
C VAL A 413 -12.89 10.34 4.63
N LYS A 414 -12.77 10.36 5.96
CA LYS A 414 -13.85 10.00 6.90
C LYS A 414 -15.12 10.81 6.63
N GLU A 415 -14.96 12.04 6.13
CA GLU A 415 -16.00 12.98 5.75
C GLU A 415 -16.94 12.46 4.66
N CYS A 416 -16.50 11.51 3.83
CA CYS A 416 -17.34 10.89 2.81
C CYS A 416 -18.46 10.00 3.37
N THR A 417 -18.46 9.76 4.69
CA THR A 417 -19.50 9.01 5.39
C THR A 417 -20.54 9.91 6.08
N ASN A 418 -20.42 11.23 5.97
CA ASN A 418 -21.31 12.18 6.65
C ASN A 418 -22.64 12.39 5.90
N PRO A 419 -23.82 12.21 6.56
CA PRO A 419 -25.13 12.46 5.96
C PRO A 419 -25.43 13.92 5.58
N ALA A 420 -24.59 14.89 5.97
CA ALA A 420 -24.81 16.34 5.77
C ALA A 420 -24.55 16.87 4.33
N ARG A 421 -24.23 16.03 3.33
CA ARG A 421 -24.13 16.40 1.89
C ARG A 421 -23.12 17.51 1.50
N LYS A 422 -22.12 17.87 2.33
CA LYS A 422 -21.04 18.76 1.86
C LYS A 422 -20.17 18.05 0.82
N ARG A 423 -19.81 18.73 -0.27
CA ARG A 423 -18.87 18.21 -1.29
C ARG A 423 -17.47 18.20 -0.71
N VAL A 424 -16.74 17.09 -0.81
CA VAL A 424 -15.34 17.04 -0.37
C VAL A 424 -14.43 17.15 -1.57
N ASP A 425 -13.73 18.28 -1.66
CA ASP A 425 -12.82 18.57 -2.74
C ASP A 425 -11.37 18.42 -2.29
N MET A 426 -10.58 17.77 -3.13
CA MET A 426 -9.13 17.81 -3.00
C MET A 426 -8.54 18.86 -3.91
N LEU A 427 -7.72 19.74 -3.32
CA LEU A 427 -6.92 20.67 -4.08
C LEU A 427 -5.68 19.96 -4.63
N MET A 428 -5.59 19.85 -5.96
CA MET A 428 -4.45 19.25 -6.64
C MET A 428 -3.54 20.31 -7.26
N GLY A 429 -2.22 20.09 -7.17
CA GLY A 429 -1.23 20.94 -7.82
C GLY A 429 -1.39 20.94 -9.34
N SER A 430 -1.06 22.06 -9.99
CA SER A 430 -1.01 22.16 -11.45
C SER A 430 0.44 22.17 -11.95
N SER A 431 0.67 21.49 -13.08
CA SER A 431 1.97 21.43 -13.77
C SER A 431 2.03 22.46 -14.89
N TYR A 432 3.20 23.05 -15.11
CA TYR A 432 3.50 23.84 -16.31
C TYR A 432 3.86 22.98 -17.52
N TYR A 433 3.67 21.67 -17.44
CA TYR A 433 3.98 20.74 -18.52
C TYR A 433 2.83 19.77 -18.73
N LYS A 434 2.61 19.40 -19.99
CA LYS A 434 1.71 18.31 -20.39
C LYS A 434 2.40 17.41 -21.43
N PRO A 435 1.98 16.14 -21.58
CA PRO A 435 2.51 15.29 -22.64
C PRO A 435 2.31 15.91 -24.01
N THR A 436 3.34 15.85 -24.85
CA THR A 436 3.22 16.33 -26.23
C THR A 436 2.32 15.40 -27.02
N LYS A 437 1.26 15.97 -27.60
CA LYS A 437 0.33 15.19 -28.43
C LYS A 437 1.06 14.63 -29.64
N ASN A 438 0.90 13.32 -29.89
CA ASN A 438 1.62 12.58 -30.93
C ASN A 438 3.17 12.62 -30.78
N GLY A 439 3.68 12.99 -29.61
CA GLY A 439 5.10 12.93 -29.30
C GLY A 439 5.59 11.49 -29.17
N VAL A 440 6.91 11.28 -29.27
CA VAL A 440 7.53 9.94 -29.19
C VAL A 440 7.12 9.21 -27.91
N TYR A 441 7.06 9.93 -26.79
CA TYR A 441 6.64 9.35 -25.51
C TYR A 441 5.19 8.85 -25.52
N VAL A 442 4.25 9.69 -25.97
CA VAL A 442 2.83 9.33 -26.04
C VAL A 442 2.64 8.16 -27.01
N ASN A 443 3.26 8.21 -28.19
CA ASN A 443 3.17 7.14 -29.18
C ASN A 443 3.76 5.81 -28.66
N LEU A 444 4.83 5.87 -27.86
CA LEU A 444 5.40 4.68 -27.22
C LEU A 444 4.41 4.09 -26.21
N MET A 445 3.84 4.92 -25.34
CA MET A 445 2.85 4.48 -24.35
C MET A 445 1.61 3.89 -25.02
N ASP A 446 1.11 4.52 -26.09
CA ASP A 446 0.00 4.04 -26.91
C ASP A 446 0.30 2.70 -27.59
N LYS A 447 1.52 2.52 -28.12
CA LYS A 447 1.98 1.25 -28.71
C LYS A 447 1.88 0.09 -27.73
N TYR A 448 2.12 0.34 -26.44
CA TYR A 448 1.97 -0.63 -25.37
C TYR A 448 0.60 -0.55 -24.67
N LYS A 449 -0.40 0.11 -25.27
CA LYS A 449 -1.79 0.20 -24.79
C LYS A 449 -1.91 0.79 -23.37
N ARG A 450 -1.15 1.85 -23.09
CA ARG A 450 -1.21 2.55 -21.80
C ARG A 450 -2.22 3.69 -21.87
N ASN A 451 -3.24 3.63 -21.02
CA ASN A 451 -4.42 4.50 -21.13
C ASN A 451 -4.31 5.81 -20.32
N VAL A 452 -3.33 5.91 -19.41
CA VAL A 452 -3.14 7.09 -18.55
C VAL A 452 -1.72 7.61 -18.74
N ILE A 453 -1.62 8.78 -19.36
CA ILE A 453 -0.35 9.43 -19.68
C ILE A 453 -0.38 10.87 -19.15
N ALA A 454 0.36 11.11 -18.08
CA ALA A 454 0.65 12.44 -17.51
C ALA A 454 2.06 12.93 -17.86
N GLY A 455 2.89 12.05 -18.42
CA GLY A 455 4.31 12.21 -18.68
C GLY A 455 5.19 11.86 -17.47
N PRO A 456 6.52 11.98 -17.61
CA PRO A 456 7.47 11.55 -16.60
C PRO A 456 7.30 12.19 -15.22
N SER A 457 7.28 11.39 -14.15
CA SER A 457 7.12 11.90 -12.78
C SER A 457 8.41 12.58 -12.29
N GLY A 458 8.46 13.92 -12.40
CA GLY A 458 9.57 14.70 -11.87
C GLY A 458 9.65 14.62 -10.34
N SER A 459 8.50 14.56 -9.68
CA SER A 459 8.43 14.48 -8.23
C SER A 459 8.95 13.14 -7.68
N ALA A 460 8.74 12.03 -8.39
CA ALA A 460 9.37 10.75 -8.03
C ALA A 460 10.91 10.84 -8.00
N VAL A 461 11.49 11.48 -9.02
CA VAL A 461 12.94 11.73 -9.09
C VAL A 461 13.38 12.70 -8.00
N SER A 462 12.69 13.84 -7.84
CA SER A 462 13.04 14.83 -6.81
C SER A 462 12.94 14.26 -5.39
N THR A 463 11.98 13.37 -5.10
CA THR A 463 11.90 12.68 -3.81
C THR A 463 13.05 11.72 -3.62
N TYR A 464 13.42 10.92 -4.62
CA TYR A 464 14.62 10.09 -4.54
C TYR A 464 15.88 10.93 -4.26
N GLN A 465 16.07 12.01 -5.03
CA GLN A 465 17.19 12.93 -4.86
C GLN A 465 17.24 13.51 -3.44
N LEU A 466 16.10 13.98 -2.93
CA LEU A 466 15.99 14.50 -1.58
C LEU A 466 16.43 13.46 -0.54
N LEU A 467 15.90 12.24 -0.60
CA LEU A 467 16.06 11.26 0.46
C LEU A 467 17.41 10.54 0.44
N PHE A 468 17.93 10.23 -0.75
CA PHE A 468 19.14 9.41 -0.93
C PHE A 468 20.39 10.24 -1.18
N ASN A 469 20.30 11.32 -1.97
CA ASN A 469 21.48 12.08 -2.39
C ASN A 469 21.70 13.35 -1.58
N ILE A 470 20.63 14.07 -1.24
CA ILE A 470 20.69 15.35 -0.50
C ILE A 470 20.75 15.09 1.00
N LEU A 471 19.72 14.45 1.56
CA LEU A 471 19.62 14.20 3.02
C LEU A 471 20.34 12.94 3.47
N LYS A 472 20.51 11.95 2.57
CA LYS A 472 21.13 10.64 2.87
C LYS A 472 20.52 9.92 4.08
N ILE A 473 19.21 10.12 4.31
CA ILE A 473 18.45 9.51 5.42
C ILE A 473 17.85 8.15 5.05
N CYS A 474 17.95 7.77 3.78
CA CYS A 474 17.58 6.46 3.26
C CYS A 474 18.79 5.82 2.58
N THR A 475 19.00 4.53 2.81
CA THR A 475 20.16 3.80 2.29
C THR A 475 19.81 2.36 1.90
N GLY A 476 20.45 1.86 0.84
CA GLY A 476 20.29 0.47 0.40
C GLY A 476 19.03 0.21 -0.43
N ASP A 477 18.88 -1.04 -0.89
CA ASP A 477 17.84 -1.40 -1.86
C ASP A 477 16.45 -1.56 -1.23
N GLU A 478 16.37 -1.91 0.05
CA GLU A 478 15.09 -1.98 0.78
C GLU A 478 14.42 -0.60 0.84
N ASP A 479 15.15 0.45 1.24
CA ASP A 479 14.61 1.80 1.30
C ASP A 479 14.19 2.32 -0.08
N LYS A 480 14.90 1.93 -1.15
CA LYS A 480 14.52 2.28 -2.54
C LYS A 480 13.19 1.63 -2.92
N ILE A 481 13.02 0.36 -2.59
CA ILE A 481 11.77 -0.34 -2.88
C ILE A 481 10.64 0.23 -2.03
N MET A 482 10.87 0.52 -0.75
CA MET A 482 9.87 1.16 0.10
C MET A 482 9.45 2.53 -0.44
N LEU A 483 10.40 3.34 -0.92
CA LEU A 483 10.07 4.59 -1.60
C LEU A 483 9.27 4.35 -2.89
N LEU A 484 9.63 3.36 -3.73
CA LEU A 484 8.82 3.01 -4.91
C LEU A 484 7.37 2.70 -4.53
N LEU A 485 7.16 1.90 -3.49
CA LEU A 485 5.83 1.55 -3.02
C LEU A 485 5.08 2.77 -2.46
N CYS A 486 5.77 3.68 -1.77
CA CYS A 486 5.22 4.97 -1.35
C CYS A 486 4.78 5.82 -2.56
N LEU A 487 5.60 5.89 -3.61
CA LEU A 487 5.33 6.67 -4.82
C LEU A 487 4.11 6.11 -5.56
N ILE A 488 4.01 4.79 -5.70
CA ILE A 488 2.82 4.12 -6.26
C ILE A 488 1.60 4.41 -5.39
N GLY A 489 1.76 4.32 -4.07
CA GLY A 489 0.73 4.68 -3.10
C GLY A 489 0.22 6.10 -3.32
N ASP A 490 1.06 7.13 -3.38
CA ASP A 490 0.59 8.52 -3.49
C ASP A 490 0.16 8.92 -4.92
N TYR A 491 0.95 8.58 -5.94
CA TYR A 491 0.78 9.15 -7.28
C TYR A 491 -0.23 8.45 -8.15
N TYR A 492 -0.48 7.15 -7.97
CA TYR A 492 -1.49 6.44 -8.76
C TYR A 492 -2.82 6.38 -8.00
N PRO A 493 -4.00 6.65 -8.63
CA PRO A 493 -4.21 7.10 -10.01
C PRO A 493 -4.25 8.64 -10.16
N ILE A 494 -3.75 9.37 -9.16
CA ILE A 494 -4.02 10.80 -8.98
C ILE A 494 -3.23 11.68 -9.97
N HIS A 495 -1.99 11.30 -10.27
CA HIS A 495 -1.02 12.11 -11.00
C HIS A 495 -0.34 11.37 -12.15
N HIS A 496 -0.11 10.07 -12.00
CA HIS A 496 0.67 9.26 -12.95
C HIS A 496 0.07 7.85 -13.07
N SER A 497 0.32 7.18 -14.20
CA SER A 497 0.19 5.72 -14.26
C SER A 497 1.34 5.04 -13.52
N ILE A 498 1.17 3.77 -13.15
CA ILE A 498 2.24 3.00 -12.50
C ILE A 498 3.44 2.90 -13.44
N GLU A 499 3.21 2.71 -14.74
CA GLU A 499 4.25 2.57 -15.75
C GLU A 499 5.09 3.83 -15.92
N GLU A 500 4.49 5.01 -15.79
CA GLU A 500 5.23 6.28 -15.79
C GLU A 500 6.20 6.39 -14.61
N ILE A 501 5.83 5.83 -13.45
CA ILE A 501 6.70 5.75 -12.28
C ILE A 501 7.79 4.70 -12.55
N LEU A 502 7.42 3.52 -13.05
CA LEU A 502 8.33 2.39 -13.25
C LEU A 502 9.35 2.60 -14.37
N ILE A 503 9.05 3.39 -15.41
CA ILE A 503 10.06 3.71 -16.44
C ILE A 503 11.20 4.58 -15.89
N LEU A 504 10.95 5.33 -14.80
CA LEU A 504 11.88 6.34 -14.30
C LEU A 504 12.55 5.94 -13.01
N TYR A 505 11.74 5.59 -12.02
CA TYR A 505 12.20 5.44 -10.65
C TYR A 505 13.23 4.31 -10.48
N PRO A 506 13.00 3.10 -11.04
CA PRO A 506 13.97 2.02 -10.91
C PRO A 506 15.34 2.35 -11.50
N ASP A 507 15.37 2.97 -12.69
CA ASP A 507 16.61 3.44 -13.32
C ASP A 507 17.33 4.45 -12.43
N GLU A 508 16.58 5.45 -11.94
CA GLU A 508 17.10 6.47 -11.04
C GLU A 508 17.65 5.90 -9.71
N ALA A 509 16.98 4.89 -9.18
CA ALA A 509 17.34 4.22 -7.94
C ALA A 509 18.45 3.17 -8.15
N GLY A 510 18.86 2.88 -9.39
CA GLY A 510 19.79 1.80 -9.71
C GLY A 510 19.23 0.41 -9.36
N LEU A 511 17.91 0.24 -9.46
CA LEU A 511 17.23 -1.06 -9.39
C LEU A 511 17.20 -1.73 -10.78
N GLU A 512 16.78 -2.99 -10.85
CA GLU A 512 16.57 -3.69 -12.13
C GLU A 512 15.68 -2.86 -13.05
N PRO A 513 16.06 -2.52 -14.29
CA PRO A 513 15.25 -1.66 -15.16
C PRO A 513 13.88 -2.25 -15.49
N TYR A 514 12.86 -1.40 -15.57
CA TYR A 514 11.53 -1.79 -16.04
C TYR A 514 11.42 -1.68 -17.56
N ASP A 515 10.81 -2.69 -18.19
CA ASP A 515 10.43 -2.71 -19.60
C ASP A 515 8.90 -2.65 -19.70
N LEU A 516 8.38 -1.80 -20.60
CA LEU A 516 6.97 -1.69 -20.95
C LEU A 516 6.33 -3.01 -21.43
N SER A 517 7.11 -3.99 -21.86
CA SER A 517 6.63 -5.34 -22.18
C SER A 517 6.22 -6.14 -20.93
N ILE A 518 6.72 -5.76 -19.74
CA ILE A 518 6.48 -6.45 -18.47
C ILE A 518 5.20 -5.91 -17.83
N GLU A 519 4.38 -6.82 -17.30
CA GLU A 519 3.21 -6.44 -16.51
C GLU A 519 3.67 -5.72 -15.21
N PRO A 520 3.19 -4.50 -14.92
CA PRO A 520 3.68 -3.68 -13.80
C PRO A 520 3.70 -4.37 -12.45
N LEU A 521 2.63 -5.07 -12.06
CA LEU A 521 2.57 -5.73 -10.75
C LEU A 521 3.54 -6.91 -10.67
N SER A 522 3.72 -7.67 -11.74
CA SER A 522 4.71 -8.74 -11.83
C SER A 522 6.12 -8.19 -11.61
N TYR A 523 6.46 -7.05 -12.23
CA TYR A 523 7.74 -6.39 -12.02
C TYR A 523 7.91 -5.94 -10.56
N ILE A 524 6.93 -5.24 -9.99
CA ILE A 524 7.01 -4.77 -8.59
C ILE A 524 7.15 -5.95 -7.63
N LYS A 525 6.38 -7.02 -7.82
CA LYS A 525 6.49 -8.26 -7.02
C LYS A 525 7.88 -8.88 -7.13
N SER A 526 8.47 -8.88 -8.33
CA SER A 526 9.82 -9.42 -8.51
C SER A 526 10.87 -8.63 -7.72
N LEU A 527 10.77 -7.29 -7.68
CA LEU A 527 11.63 -6.45 -6.85
C LEU A 527 11.41 -6.73 -5.37
N VAL A 528 10.16 -6.70 -4.92
CA VAL A 528 9.82 -6.95 -3.50
C VAL A 528 10.36 -8.31 -3.06
N ASN A 529 10.12 -9.38 -3.82
CA ASN A 529 10.55 -10.74 -3.46
C ASN A 529 12.08 -10.91 -3.49
N LYS A 530 12.79 -10.20 -4.37
CA LYS A 530 14.25 -10.32 -4.52
C LYS A 530 15.03 -9.68 -3.38
N TYR A 531 14.50 -8.59 -2.80
CA TYR A 531 15.24 -7.74 -1.86
C TYR A 531 14.64 -7.66 -0.47
N ILE A 532 13.33 -7.93 -0.34
CA ILE A 532 12.71 -8.29 0.93
C ILE A 532 12.52 -9.79 0.82
N PRO A 533 13.54 -10.61 1.17
CA PRO A 533 13.37 -12.03 1.15
C PRO A 533 12.17 -12.31 2.03
N SER A 534 11.10 -12.83 1.42
CA SER A 534 10.30 -13.81 2.13
C SER A 534 11.34 -14.78 2.65
N LYS A 535 11.63 -14.75 3.97
CA LYS A 535 12.26 -15.90 4.61
C LYS A 535 11.53 -17.08 3.99
N GLU A 536 12.23 -17.91 3.23
CA GLU A 536 11.66 -19.15 2.73
C GLU A 536 11.04 -19.78 3.96
N VAL A 537 9.70 -19.76 4.02
CA VAL A 537 8.99 -20.53 5.00
C VAL A 537 9.24 -21.93 4.49
N GLU A 538 10.24 -22.60 5.06
CA GLU A 538 10.35 -24.05 4.95
C GLU A 538 9.04 -24.60 5.50
N LEU A 539 8.08 -24.83 4.60
CA LEU A 539 6.80 -25.44 4.91
C LEU A 539 7.10 -26.91 5.23
N SER A 540 7.42 -27.19 6.48
CA SER A 540 7.46 -28.57 6.96
C SER A 540 6.01 -29.05 7.14
N PRO A 541 5.63 -30.20 6.55
CA PRO A 541 4.37 -30.85 6.88
C PRO A 541 4.43 -31.33 8.32
N PHE A 542 3.32 -31.14 9.06
CA PHE A 542 3.16 -31.54 10.46
C PHE A 542 2.87 -33.03 10.63
#